data_AF-A0AAD9LX91-F1
#
_entry.id   AF-A0AAD9LX91-F1
#
_cell.length_a   1.000
_cell.length_b   1.000
_cell.length_c   1.000
_cell.angle_alpha   90.00
_cell.angle_beta   90.00
_cell.angle_gamma   90.00
#
_symmetry.space_group_name_H-M   'P 1'
#
loop_
_entity.id
_entity.type
_entity.pdbx_description
1 polymer ?
#
loop_
_entity_poly.entity_id
_entity_poly.type
_entity_poly.pdbx_seq_one_letter_code
_entity_poly.pdbx_strand_id
1 'polypeptide(L)'
;MAMATGCLDDFAEVLSSRVITFIVGPEKKAFHVNETLVTSRSEVFRKMLTNGMRESKEGVVELDDLDPCIFTSFIQYALCGNYNVPKPEDGTKVELLDKKARVRFNNLQESVLDRRPLDKPETNLEYLNHFMRQGDMGMSYARPPGLPASVGPEAPDMKAKPDSPVSWSRWTVACAHHMRMYVFADRYDAGELRQLCLHRLHRSLVFRLFLSLSLAKPLSLSLAKPNETGYRYLFEAVAFGFENTCPGDKIRKLLVQACVADLPQVRPMTGFKELCGRIPELSYEMIMEAPISRPPSTINTEAKTQAYEHYGCRQPDRDYTLGLRGWI
;
A
#
# COMPACT_ATOMS: atom_id res chain seq x y z
N MET A 1 -24.91 -8.40 -20.20
CA MET A 1 -24.01 -8.84 -19.12
C MET A 1 -24.57 -8.27 -17.82
N ALA A 2 -25.17 -9.14 -17.00
CA ALA A 2 -25.81 -8.72 -15.75
C ALA A 2 -24.74 -8.31 -14.74
N MET A 3 -24.87 -7.11 -14.19
CA MET A 3 -24.09 -6.62 -13.06
C MET A 3 -24.60 -7.35 -11.82
N ALA A 4 -23.78 -8.23 -11.24
CA ALA A 4 -24.12 -8.91 -10.00
C ALA A 4 -24.31 -7.88 -8.88
N THR A 5 -25.50 -7.87 -8.29
CA THR A 5 -25.86 -7.04 -7.14
C THR A 5 -25.18 -7.61 -5.90
N GLY A 6 -24.36 -6.80 -5.22
CA GLY A 6 -23.49 -7.24 -4.12
C GLY A 6 -24.18 -7.67 -2.82
N CYS A 7 -25.50 -7.90 -2.82
CA CYS A 7 -26.22 -8.48 -1.68
C CYS A 7 -26.23 -10.02 -1.81
N LEU A 8 -26.41 -10.74 -0.69
CA LEU A 8 -26.71 -12.17 -0.76
C LEU A 8 -28.10 -12.30 -1.40
N ASP A 9 -28.15 -12.51 -2.72
CA ASP A 9 -29.38 -12.47 -3.52
C ASP A 9 -30.38 -13.57 -3.10
N ASP A 10 -29.91 -14.65 -2.46
CA ASP A 10 -30.77 -15.68 -1.84
C ASP A 10 -30.26 -16.12 -0.46
N PHE A 11 -30.69 -15.41 0.58
CA PHE A 11 -30.41 -15.79 1.97
C PHE A 11 -30.99 -17.17 2.34
N ALA A 12 -32.09 -17.58 1.71
CA ALA A 12 -32.70 -18.88 2.01
C ALA A 12 -31.81 -20.02 1.47
N GLU A 13 -31.23 -19.85 0.28
CA GLU A 13 -30.23 -20.77 -0.26
C GLU A 13 -29.01 -20.86 0.65
N VAL A 14 -28.48 -19.72 1.11
CA VAL A 14 -27.32 -19.71 2.02
C VAL A 14 -27.62 -20.47 3.31
N LEU A 15 -28.78 -20.24 3.94
CA LEU A 15 -29.14 -20.86 5.21
C LEU A 15 -29.50 -22.35 5.08
N SER A 16 -29.95 -22.80 3.90
CA SER A 16 -30.28 -24.20 3.64
C SER A 16 -29.12 -25.01 3.06
N SER A 17 -28.07 -24.35 2.60
CA SER A 17 -26.85 -25.02 2.14
C SER A 17 -26.16 -25.79 3.27
N ARG A 18 -25.38 -26.81 2.91
CA ARG A 18 -24.64 -27.59 3.90
C ARG A 18 -23.59 -26.72 4.62
N VAL A 19 -23.29 -27.10 5.85
CA VAL A 19 -22.26 -26.45 6.66
C VAL A 19 -20.90 -27.09 6.40
N ILE A 20 -19.91 -26.26 6.12
CA ILE A 20 -18.50 -26.64 5.97
C ILE A 20 -17.74 -26.23 7.25
N THR A 21 -16.85 -27.11 7.70
CA THR A 21 -15.98 -26.85 8.85
C THR A 21 -14.61 -26.39 8.36
N PHE A 22 -14.27 -25.14 8.64
CA PHE A 22 -12.94 -24.58 8.40
C PHE A 22 -12.11 -24.67 9.67
N ILE A 23 -10.96 -25.33 9.59
CA ILE A 23 -9.99 -25.43 10.68
C ILE A 23 -8.86 -24.45 10.38
N VAL A 24 -8.78 -23.37 11.15
CA VAL A 24 -7.99 -22.18 10.80
C VAL A 24 -6.88 -21.94 11.82
N GLY A 25 -5.67 -21.72 11.29
CA GLY A 25 -4.50 -21.33 12.06
C GLY A 25 -3.82 -22.49 12.80
N PRO A 26 -2.66 -22.21 13.43
CA PRO A 26 -1.87 -23.23 14.15
C PRO A 26 -2.61 -23.79 15.36
N GLU A 27 -3.53 -23.03 15.95
CA GLU A 27 -4.39 -23.46 17.06
C GLU A 27 -5.58 -24.32 16.60
N LYS A 28 -5.69 -24.60 15.29
CA LYS A 28 -6.74 -25.42 14.69
C LYS A 28 -8.16 -24.97 15.11
N LYS A 29 -8.39 -23.66 15.11
CA LYS A 29 -9.69 -23.08 15.50
C LYS A 29 -10.76 -23.43 14.46
N ALA A 30 -11.84 -24.07 14.90
CA ALA A 30 -12.94 -24.47 14.03
C ALA A 30 -13.94 -23.32 13.79
N PHE A 31 -14.35 -23.17 12.53
CA PHE A 31 -15.43 -22.29 12.09
C PHE A 31 -16.44 -23.11 11.28
N HIS A 32 -17.72 -22.95 11.57
CA HIS A 32 -18.81 -23.63 10.87
C HIS A 32 -19.54 -22.63 9.99
N VAL A 33 -19.43 -22.79 8.68
CA VAL A 33 -19.89 -21.79 7.71
C VAL A 33 -20.67 -22.46 6.59
N ASN A 34 -21.79 -21.87 6.19
CA ASN A 34 -22.58 -22.34 5.05
C ASN A 34 -21.78 -22.31 3.74
N GLU A 35 -21.81 -23.42 2.99
CA GLU A 35 -21.06 -23.58 1.75
C GLU A 35 -21.36 -22.47 0.75
N THR A 36 -22.64 -22.18 0.49
CA THR A 36 -23.05 -21.16 -0.49
C THR A 36 -22.51 -19.77 -0.13
N LEU A 37 -22.32 -19.47 1.15
CA LEU A 37 -21.75 -18.18 1.59
C LEU A 37 -20.30 -18.00 1.12
N VAL A 38 -19.49 -19.05 1.20
CA VAL A 38 -18.06 -18.98 0.86
C VAL A 38 -17.83 -19.18 -0.63
N THR A 39 -18.60 -20.05 -1.28
CA THR A 39 -18.46 -20.33 -2.72
C THR A 39 -18.97 -19.19 -3.60
N SER A 40 -19.94 -18.40 -3.13
CA SER A 40 -20.41 -17.19 -3.83
C SER A 40 -19.40 -16.03 -3.78
N ARG A 41 -18.42 -16.07 -2.87
CA ARG A 41 -17.48 -14.96 -2.63
C ARG A 41 -16.02 -15.29 -2.96
N SER A 42 -15.72 -16.54 -3.32
CA SER A 42 -14.37 -17.00 -3.64
C SER A 42 -14.41 -18.11 -4.69
N GLU A 43 -13.75 -17.86 -5.82
CA GLU A 43 -13.62 -18.84 -6.90
C GLU A 43 -12.80 -20.06 -6.48
N VAL A 44 -11.81 -19.87 -5.60
CA VAL A 44 -11.01 -20.96 -5.03
C VAL A 44 -11.87 -21.85 -4.12
N PHE A 45 -12.64 -21.28 -3.20
CA PHE A 45 -13.53 -22.07 -2.35
C PHE A 45 -14.64 -22.76 -3.16
N ARG A 46 -15.20 -22.08 -4.17
CA ARG A 46 -16.15 -22.68 -5.10
C ARG A 46 -15.58 -23.94 -5.74
N LYS A 47 -14.39 -23.86 -6.34
CA LYS A 47 -13.73 -25.02 -6.96
C LYS A 47 -13.40 -26.09 -5.92
N MET A 48 -12.85 -25.71 -4.77
CA MET A 48 -12.45 -26.63 -3.69
C MET A 48 -13.62 -27.47 -3.15
N LEU A 49 -14.81 -26.87 -3.06
CA LEU A 49 -15.97 -27.50 -2.42
C LEU A 49 -16.91 -28.19 -3.41
N THR A 50 -16.74 -27.98 -4.72
CA THR A 50 -17.61 -28.56 -5.77
C THR A 50 -16.95 -29.59 -6.68
N ASN A 51 -15.64 -29.84 -6.54
CA ASN A 51 -14.86 -30.67 -7.47
C ASN A 51 -14.77 -32.17 -7.14
N GLY A 52 -15.44 -32.66 -6.10
CA GLY A 52 -15.40 -34.08 -5.71
C GLY A 52 -14.12 -34.55 -5.00
N MET A 53 -13.19 -33.65 -4.65
CA MET A 53 -12.02 -33.93 -3.83
C MET A 53 -12.39 -34.13 -2.34
N ARG A 54 -11.40 -34.50 -1.51
CA ARG A 54 -11.61 -34.82 -0.09
C ARG A 54 -12.38 -33.72 0.64
N GLU A 55 -11.96 -32.47 0.45
CA GLU A 55 -12.55 -31.28 1.07
C GLU A 55 -14.05 -31.16 0.73
N SER A 56 -14.41 -31.39 -0.54
CA SER A 56 -15.80 -31.38 -1.00
C SER A 56 -16.65 -32.55 -0.48
N LYS A 57 -16.03 -33.68 -0.12
CA LYS A 57 -16.74 -34.89 0.37
C LYS A 57 -16.92 -34.86 1.87
N GLU A 58 -15.86 -34.51 2.60
CA GLU A 58 -15.82 -34.47 4.05
C GLU A 58 -16.45 -33.18 4.61
N GLY A 59 -16.47 -32.10 3.82
CA GLY A 59 -16.94 -30.80 4.28
C GLY A 59 -15.99 -30.18 5.30
N VAL A 60 -14.71 -30.51 5.22
CA VAL A 60 -13.64 -30.00 6.10
C VAL A 60 -12.55 -29.36 5.27
N VAL A 61 -12.13 -28.15 5.64
CA VAL A 61 -11.06 -27.39 4.99
C VAL A 61 -10.05 -26.95 6.04
N GLU A 62 -8.78 -27.35 5.88
CA GLU A 62 -7.69 -26.96 6.78
C GLU A 62 -6.88 -25.80 6.20
N LEU A 63 -6.75 -24.71 6.98
CA LEU A 63 -6.09 -23.46 6.62
C LEU A 63 -5.04 -23.09 7.68
N ASP A 64 -3.95 -23.85 7.73
CA ASP A 64 -2.95 -23.82 8.81
C ASP A 64 -2.19 -22.49 8.92
N ASP A 65 -1.88 -21.86 7.79
CA ASP A 65 -1.13 -20.60 7.74
C ASP A 65 -2.03 -19.35 7.89
N LEU A 66 -3.33 -19.53 8.09
CA LEU A 66 -4.29 -18.43 8.11
C LEU A 66 -4.58 -17.97 9.54
N ASP A 67 -4.43 -16.67 9.78
CA ASP A 67 -4.84 -16.03 11.03
C ASP A 67 -6.38 -16.08 11.17
N PRO A 68 -6.93 -16.63 12.27
CA PRO A 68 -8.38 -16.67 12.52
C PRO A 68 -9.08 -15.30 12.46
N CYS A 69 -8.39 -14.19 12.76
CA CYS A 69 -8.93 -12.84 12.65
C CYS A 69 -9.19 -12.44 11.18
N ILE A 70 -8.34 -12.90 10.26
CA ILE A 70 -8.50 -12.69 8.82
C ILE A 70 -9.69 -13.50 8.31
N PHE A 71 -9.81 -14.77 8.71
CA PHE A 71 -10.96 -15.59 8.33
C PHE A 71 -12.28 -15.01 8.88
N THR A 72 -12.30 -14.57 10.14
CA THR A 72 -13.47 -13.90 10.73
C THR A 72 -13.88 -12.66 9.93
N SER A 73 -12.90 -11.86 9.51
CA SER A 73 -13.13 -10.66 8.69
C SER A 73 -13.65 -11.01 7.29
N PHE A 74 -13.17 -12.11 6.70
CA PHE A 74 -13.72 -12.63 5.44
C PHE A 74 -15.20 -13.04 5.60
N ILE A 75 -15.58 -13.73 6.67
CA ILE A 75 -16.98 -14.09 6.92
C ILE A 75 -17.86 -12.85 7.13
N GLN A 76 -17.38 -11.83 7.85
CA GLN A 76 -18.08 -10.55 7.98
C GLN A 76 -18.30 -9.91 6.60
N TYR A 77 -17.26 -9.90 5.76
CA TYR A 77 -17.37 -9.42 4.39
C TYR A 77 -18.39 -10.22 3.58
N ALA A 78 -18.37 -11.55 3.66
CA ALA A 78 -19.27 -12.40 2.89
C ALA A 78 -20.74 -12.14 3.25
N LEU A 79 -21.02 -11.89 4.53
CA LEU A 79 -22.36 -11.60 5.05
C LEU A 79 -22.83 -10.16 4.77
N CYS A 80 -21.97 -9.17 5.03
CA CYS A 80 -22.37 -7.77 5.11
C CYS A 80 -21.80 -6.89 4.00
N GLY A 81 -20.97 -7.44 3.11
CA GLY A 81 -20.24 -6.68 2.09
C GLY A 81 -19.15 -5.76 2.68
N ASN A 82 -18.80 -5.92 3.95
CA ASN A 82 -17.79 -5.13 4.63
C ASN A 82 -17.21 -5.91 5.82
N TYR A 83 -16.04 -5.53 6.31
CA TYR A 83 -15.37 -6.18 7.44
C TYR A 83 -14.87 -5.16 8.45
N ASN A 84 -14.76 -5.57 9.71
CA ASN A 84 -14.20 -4.72 10.75
C ASN A 84 -12.70 -4.98 10.93
N VAL A 85 -11.96 -3.95 11.31
CA VAL A 85 -10.60 -4.11 11.80
C VAL A 85 -10.71 -4.57 13.26
N PRO A 86 -10.06 -5.69 13.66
CA PRO A 86 -10.01 -6.10 15.05
C PRO A 86 -9.48 -4.97 15.93
N LYS A 87 -10.18 -4.69 17.03
CA LYS A 87 -9.64 -3.78 18.03
C LYS A 87 -8.46 -4.50 18.71
N PRO A 88 -7.30 -3.85 18.89
CA PRO A 88 -6.28 -4.42 19.75
C PRO A 88 -6.89 -4.59 21.13
N GLU A 89 -6.93 -5.81 21.64
CA GLU A 89 -7.37 -6.08 23.01
C GLU A 89 -6.38 -5.41 23.97
N ASP A 90 -6.89 -4.79 25.05
CA ASP A 90 -6.05 -4.17 26.09
C ASP A 90 -5.20 -5.27 26.73
N GLY A 91 -3.95 -5.41 26.26
CA GLY A 91 -3.01 -6.42 26.75
C GLY A 91 -2.27 -7.19 25.67
N THR A 92 -2.72 -7.17 24.40
CA THR A 92 -1.90 -7.68 23.31
C THR A 92 -0.73 -6.73 23.14
N LYS A 93 0.46 -7.15 23.59
CA LYS A 93 1.70 -6.54 23.09
C LYS A 93 1.56 -6.55 21.58
N VAL A 94 1.52 -5.38 20.96
CA VAL A 94 1.86 -5.27 19.54
C VAL A 94 3.29 -5.77 19.51
N GLU A 95 3.47 -7.06 19.27
CA GLU A 95 4.73 -7.61 18.81
C GLU A 95 4.97 -6.87 17.50
N LEU A 96 5.70 -5.76 17.64
CA LEU A 96 6.43 -5.14 16.56
C LEU A 96 7.17 -6.29 15.91
N LEU A 97 6.60 -6.73 14.77
CA LEU A 97 7.09 -7.72 13.83
C LEU A 97 8.48 -8.20 14.23
N ASP A 98 8.54 -9.41 14.80
CA ASP A 98 9.72 -9.89 15.52
C ASP A 98 10.99 -9.78 14.67
N LYS A 99 12.05 -9.34 15.35
CA LYS A 99 13.22 -8.70 14.76
C LYS A 99 14.15 -9.72 14.16
N LYS A 100 14.64 -9.46 12.93
CA LYS A 100 16.05 -9.68 12.57
C LYS A 100 16.47 -8.89 11.33
N ALA A 101 16.97 -7.67 11.55
CA ALA A 101 18.05 -7.09 10.76
C ALA A 101 18.64 -5.88 11.51
N ARG A 102 19.72 -6.11 12.29
CA ARG A 102 20.67 -5.02 12.59
C ARG A 102 21.61 -4.96 11.38
N VAL A 103 21.37 -4.07 10.44
CA VAL A 103 22.37 -3.71 9.44
C VAL A 103 23.11 -2.46 9.93
N ARG A 104 24.41 -2.62 10.14
CA ARG A 104 25.34 -1.55 10.45
C ARG A 104 25.65 -0.84 9.13
N PHE A 105 25.15 0.37 8.94
CA PHE A 105 25.57 1.19 7.80
C PHE A 105 26.99 1.70 8.04
N ASN A 106 27.87 1.49 7.05
CA ASN A 106 29.13 2.22 6.98
C ASN A 106 28.83 3.65 6.50
N ASN A 107 29.42 4.61 7.22
CA ASN A 107 29.20 6.03 7.05
C ASN A 107 29.56 6.50 5.63
N LEU A 108 28.55 6.99 4.92
CA LEU A 108 28.73 7.97 3.83
C LEU A 108 27.94 9.22 4.20
N GLN A 109 28.31 9.80 5.34
CA GLN A 109 27.72 11.04 5.83
C GLN A 109 28.82 12.08 6.00
N GLU A 110 29.21 12.68 4.87
CA GLU A 110 29.69 14.07 4.86
C GLU A 110 29.55 14.80 3.52
N SER A 111 28.58 14.43 2.65
CA SER A 111 28.38 15.15 1.37
C SER A 111 26.94 15.49 0.98
N VAL A 112 25.96 15.39 1.89
CA VAL A 112 24.55 15.75 1.57
C VAL A 112 23.92 16.72 2.57
N LEU A 113 24.73 17.53 3.25
CA LEU A 113 24.22 18.63 4.08
C LEU A 113 24.08 19.98 3.36
N ASP A 114 24.29 20.03 2.05
CA ASP A 114 23.99 21.24 1.27
C ASP A 114 23.09 20.91 0.08
N ARG A 115 21.78 20.82 0.33
CA ARG A 115 20.79 20.90 -0.73
C ARG A 115 19.79 21.99 -0.40
N ARG A 116 19.84 23.04 -1.21
CA ARG A 116 18.86 24.13 -1.29
C ARG A 116 17.42 23.57 -1.40
N PRO A 117 16.41 24.28 -0.88
CA PRO A 117 15.01 23.93 -1.07
C PRO A 117 14.74 23.74 -2.56
N LEU A 118 13.97 22.70 -2.93
CA LEU A 118 13.41 22.61 -4.27
C LEU A 118 12.47 23.80 -4.44
N ASP A 119 12.91 24.79 -5.21
CA ASP A 119 12.10 25.94 -5.62
C ASP A 119 11.00 25.48 -6.58
N LYS A 120 9.85 25.11 -6.00
CA LYS A 120 8.46 25.40 -6.44
C LYS A 120 7.49 24.62 -5.55
N PRO A 121 6.60 25.27 -4.77
CA PRO A 121 5.67 24.59 -3.87
C PRO A 121 4.51 23.86 -4.56
N GLU A 122 4.41 23.92 -5.90
CA GLU A 122 3.17 23.55 -6.60
C GLU A 122 3.07 22.06 -6.96
N THR A 123 4.17 21.30 -7.12
CA THR A 123 4.10 19.94 -7.70
C THR A 123 3.73 18.82 -6.72
N ASN A 124 4.12 18.92 -5.44
CA ASN A 124 3.82 17.86 -4.45
C ASN A 124 2.35 17.93 -3.98
N LEU A 125 1.81 19.14 -3.81
CA LEU A 125 0.41 19.33 -3.44
C LEU A 125 -0.53 18.88 -4.58
N GLU A 126 -0.19 19.19 -5.83
CA GLU A 126 -0.90 18.67 -7.00
C GLU A 126 -0.89 17.14 -7.06
N TYR A 127 0.28 16.52 -6.83
CA TYR A 127 0.40 15.08 -6.77
C TYR A 127 -0.45 14.49 -5.63
N LEU A 128 -0.40 15.09 -4.44
CA LEU A 128 -1.22 14.66 -3.31
C LEU A 128 -2.71 14.77 -3.64
N ASN A 129 -3.16 15.87 -4.26
CA ASN A 129 -4.53 16.02 -4.72
C ASN A 129 -4.92 14.92 -5.71
N HIS A 130 -4.05 14.59 -6.66
CA HIS A 130 -4.26 13.48 -7.58
C HIS A 130 -4.37 12.14 -6.84
N PHE A 131 -3.47 11.88 -5.89
CA PHE A 131 -3.49 10.67 -5.07
C PHE A 131 -4.78 10.56 -4.25
N MET A 132 -5.26 11.64 -3.64
CA MET A 132 -6.52 11.66 -2.89
C MET A 132 -7.72 11.27 -3.77
N ARG A 133 -7.74 11.75 -5.02
CA ARG A 133 -8.80 11.46 -6.00
C ARG A 133 -8.75 10.04 -6.57
N GLN A 134 -7.67 9.28 -6.36
CA GLN A 134 -7.62 7.88 -6.81
C GLN A 134 -8.65 6.98 -6.11
N GLY A 135 -9.27 7.44 -5.03
CA GLY A 135 -10.39 6.75 -4.35
C GLY A 135 -11.77 7.07 -4.93
N ASP A 136 -11.88 8.00 -5.87
CA ASP A 136 -13.15 8.41 -6.49
C ASP A 136 -13.71 7.29 -7.39
N MET A 137 -15.00 7.35 -7.69
CA MET A 137 -15.67 6.37 -8.56
C MET A 137 -14.96 6.26 -9.93
N GLY A 138 -14.66 5.03 -10.35
CA GLY A 138 -13.98 4.76 -11.62
C GLY A 138 -12.45 4.86 -11.57
N MET A 139 -11.88 5.23 -10.42
CA MET A 139 -10.42 5.34 -10.24
C MET A 139 -9.82 4.06 -9.65
N SER A 140 -8.49 3.99 -9.61
CA SER A 140 -7.73 2.77 -9.27
C SER A 140 -8.05 2.18 -7.89
N TYR A 141 -8.34 3.05 -6.91
CA TYR A 141 -8.63 2.69 -5.52
C TYR A 141 -10.09 2.94 -5.15
N ALA A 142 -10.97 3.01 -6.16
CA ALA A 142 -12.41 3.14 -5.95
C ALA A 142 -12.96 1.98 -5.11
N ARG A 143 -13.99 2.27 -4.32
CA ARG A 143 -14.78 1.23 -3.65
C ARG A 143 -15.43 0.32 -4.71
N PRO A 144 -15.48 -1.01 -4.49
CA PRO A 144 -16.24 -1.89 -5.38
C PRO A 144 -17.70 -1.45 -5.49
N PRO A 145 -18.28 -1.45 -6.71
CA PRO A 145 -19.70 -1.13 -6.89
C PRO A 145 -20.57 -2.20 -6.21
N GLY A 146 -21.77 -1.83 -5.77
CA GLY A 146 -22.75 -2.77 -5.22
C GLY A 146 -22.56 -3.18 -3.75
N LEU A 147 -21.44 -2.81 -3.11
CA LEU A 147 -21.27 -3.00 -1.66
C LEU A 147 -21.89 -1.84 -0.88
N PRO A 148 -22.57 -2.11 0.26
CA PRO A 148 -23.13 -1.05 1.09
C PRO A 148 -22.03 -0.08 1.51
N ALA A 149 -22.35 1.22 1.53
CA ALA A 149 -21.48 2.21 2.13
C ALA A 149 -21.17 1.82 3.57
N SER A 150 -19.97 2.12 4.07
CA SER A 150 -19.62 1.83 5.46
C SER A 150 -20.64 2.46 6.42
N VAL A 151 -21.41 1.64 7.13
CA VAL A 151 -22.43 2.12 8.09
C VAL A 151 -21.81 2.53 9.44
N GLY A 152 -20.48 2.48 9.57
CA GLY A 152 -19.75 2.94 10.76
C GLY A 152 -18.70 3.99 10.40
N PRO A 153 -18.17 4.72 11.40
CA PRO A 153 -17.05 5.63 11.15
C PRO A 153 -15.91 4.81 10.52
N GLU A 154 -15.58 5.09 9.26
CA GLU A 154 -14.33 4.62 8.64
C GLU A 154 -13.10 5.20 9.36
N ALA A 155 -13.33 6.18 10.23
CA ALA A 155 -12.34 6.72 11.13
C ALA A 155 -12.12 5.77 12.33
N PRO A 156 -10.87 5.40 12.65
CA PRO A 156 -10.58 4.76 13.92
C PRO A 156 -11.17 5.62 15.05
N ASP A 157 -11.78 5.01 16.07
CA ASP A 157 -12.38 5.68 17.24
C ASP A 157 -11.49 6.84 17.75
N MET A 158 -11.77 8.06 17.25
CA MET A 158 -10.93 9.26 17.41
C MET A 158 -11.14 9.94 18.76
N LYS A 159 -11.40 9.15 19.82
CA LYS A 159 -11.30 9.66 21.19
C LYS A 159 -9.85 9.95 21.59
N ALA A 160 -8.88 9.36 20.89
CA ALA A 160 -7.45 9.60 21.11
C ALA A 160 -6.93 10.82 20.33
N LYS A 161 -5.96 11.55 20.91
CA LYS A 161 -5.26 12.64 20.21
C LYS A 161 -4.64 12.10 18.91
N PRO A 162 -4.85 12.77 17.75
CA PRO A 162 -4.46 12.27 16.44
C PRO A 162 -2.97 11.88 16.31
N ASP A 163 -2.07 12.60 16.98
CA ASP A 163 -0.62 12.35 16.96
C ASP A 163 -0.10 11.54 18.16
N SER A 164 -0.97 10.92 18.95
CA SER A 164 -0.54 10.05 20.05
C SER A 164 0.07 8.73 19.54
N PRO A 165 1.07 8.15 20.22
CA PRO A 165 1.61 6.83 19.86
C PRO A 165 0.55 5.73 19.78
N VAL A 166 -0.50 5.82 20.60
CA VAL A 166 -1.64 4.89 20.60
C VAL A 166 -2.46 5.01 19.30
N SER A 167 -2.70 6.24 18.82
CA SER A 167 -3.37 6.49 17.54
C SER A 167 -2.60 5.88 16.37
N TRP A 168 -1.28 6.11 16.32
CA TRP A 168 -0.40 5.54 15.30
C TRP A 168 -0.34 4.01 15.34
N SER A 169 -0.23 3.42 16.52
CA SER A 169 -0.26 1.97 16.70
C SER A 169 -1.57 1.37 16.15
N ARG A 170 -2.72 1.94 16.53
CA ARG A 170 -4.05 1.50 16.04
C ARG A 170 -4.18 1.62 14.52
N TRP A 171 -3.73 2.74 13.95
CA TRP A 171 -3.73 2.98 12.51
C TRP A 171 -2.88 1.94 11.76
N THR A 172 -1.75 1.55 12.34
CA THR A 172 -0.83 0.57 11.76
C THR A 172 -1.42 -0.83 11.79
N VAL A 173 -2.03 -1.21 12.90
CA VAL A 173 -2.78 -2.47 13.01
C VAL A 173 -3.89 -2.52 11.96
N ALA A 174 -4.60 -1.41 11.72
CA ALA A 174 -5.61 -1.33 10.66
C ALA A 174 -5.01 -1.51 9.26
N CYS A 175 -3.90 -0.84 8.96
CA CYS A 175 -3.22 -0.98 7.67
C CYS A 175 -2.72 -2.41 7.45
N ALA A 176 -2.07 -3.01 8.45
CA ALA A 176 -1.60 -4.39 8.41
C ALA A 176 -2.77 -5.38 8.21
N HIS A 177 -3.89 -5.16 8.89
CA HIS A 177 -5.10 -5.98 8.70
C HIS A 177 -5.64 -5.88 7.27
N HIS A 178 -5.71 -4.68 6.70
CA HIS A 178 -6.12 -4.49 5.30
C HIS A 178 -5.18 -5.17 4.31
N MET A 179 -3.86 -5.11 4.53
CA MET A 179 -2.89 -5.80 3.68
C MET A 179 -2.99 -7.32 3.81
N ARG A 180 -3.14 -7.87 5.01
CA ARG A 180 -3.35 -9.31 5.22
C ARG A 180 -4.66 -9.79 4.58
N MET A 181 -5.74 -9.01 4.70
CA MET A 181 -7.00 -9.27 4.01
C MET A 181 -6.86 -9.21 2.49
N TYR A 182 -6.06 -8.28 1.96
CA TYR A 182 -5.76 -8.18 0.53
C TYR A 182 -5.05 -9.43 0.01
N VAL A 183 -3.98 -9.87 0.70
CA VAL A 183 -3.23 -11.09 0.36
C VAL A 183 -4.10 -12.33 0.44
N PHE A 184 -4.96 -12.42 1.47
CA PHE A 184 -5.97 -13.48 1.57
C PHE A 184 -6.92 -13.45 0.37
N ALA A 185 -7.48 -12.28 0.05
CA ALA A 185 -8.41 -12.13 -1.05
C ALA A 185 -7.78 -12.46 -2.41
N ASP A 186 -6.49 -12.17 -2.59
CA ASP A 186 -5.75 -12.59 -3.76
C ASP A 186 -5.56 -14.11 -3.82
N ARG A 187 -5.10 -14.72 -2.73
CA ARG A 187 -4.88 -16.18 -2.62
C ARG A 187 -6.14 -16.99 -2.89
N TYR A 188 -7.30 -16.50 -2.43
CA TYR A 188 -8.59 -17.18 -2.58
C TYR A 188 -9.44 -16.63 -3.73
N ASP A 189 -8.87 -15.80 -4.61
CA ASP A 189 -9.54 -15.22 -5.78
C ASP A 189 -10.90 -14.59 -5.45
N ALA A 190 -10.89 -13.70 -4.45
CA ALA A 190 -12.02 -12.89 -4.01
C ALA A 190 -11.82 -11.44 -4.48
N GLY A 191 -12.01 -11.21 -5.78
CA GLY A 191 -11.65 -9.95 -6.45
C GLY A 191 -12.30 -8.69 -5.87
N GLU A 192 -13.60 -8.74 -5.53
CA GLU A 192 -14.30 -7.62 -4.90
C GLU A 192 -13.74 -7.28 -3.51
N LEU A 193 -13.43 -8.31 -2.71
CA LEU A 193 -12.79 -8.12 -1.40
C LEU A 193 -11.39 -7.54 -1.55
N ARG A 194 -10.61 -8.02 -2.52
CA ARG A 194 -9.26 -7.50 -2.81
C ARG A 194 -9.33 -6.00 -3.13
N GLN A 195 -10.28 -5.58 -3.97
CA GLN A 195 -10.50 -4.16 -4.27
C GLN A 195 -11.02 -3.36 -3.08
N LEU A 196 -11.90 -3.93 -2.24
CA LEU A 196 -12.34 -3.30 -0.99
C LEU A 196 -11.17 -3.05 -0.04
N CYS A 197 -10.26 -4.02 0.12
CA CYS A 197 -9.07 -3.88 0.96
C CYS A 197 -8.17 -2.75 0.48
N LEU A 198 -7.94 -2.67 -0.83
CA LEU A 198 -7.17 -1.61 -1.47
C LEU A 198 -7.79 -0.22 -1.22
N HIS A 199 -9.11 -0.12 -1.41
CA HIS A 199 -9.86 1.11 -1.13
C HIS A 199 -9.72 1.56 0.33
N ARG A 200 -9.92 0.65 1.29
CA ARG A 200 -9.85 1.00 2.73
C ARG A 200 -8.44 1.38 3.19
N LEU A 201 -7.42 0.72 2.64
CA LEU A 201 -6.03 1.10 2.87
C LEU A 201 -5.73 2.49 2.29
N HIS A 202 -6.18 2.78 1.06
CA HIS A 202 -6.04 4.10 0.45
C HIS A 202 -6.70 5.20 1.30
N ARG A 203 -7.95 4.97 1.75
CA ARG A 203 -8.67 5.91 2.63
C ARG A 203 -7.91 6.16 3.93
N SER A 204 -7.33 5.12 4.51
CA SER A 204 -6.53 5.21 5.74
C SER A 204 -5.22 6.00 5.54
N LEU A 205 -4.57 5.86 4.39
CA LEU A 205 -3.37 6.63 4.02
C LEU A 205 -3.71 8.09 3.72
N VAL A 206 -4.73 8.35 2.90
CA VAL A 206 -5.21 9.72 2.58
C VAL A 206 -5.63 10.46 3.83
N PHE A 207 -6.41 9.82 4.70
CA PHE A 207 -6.85 10.41 5.95
C PHE A 207 -5.66 10.86 6.82
N ARG A 208 -4.59 10.05 6.85
CA ARG A 208 -3.37 10.40 7.59
C ARG A 208 -2.62 11.56 6.95
N LEU A 209 -2.44 11.55 5.62
CA LEU A 209 -1.77 12.64 4.90
C LEU A 209 -2.51 13.97 5.10
N PHE A 210 -3.84 13.94 5.02
CA PHE A 210 -4.69 15.10 5.29
C PHE A 210 -4.52 15.62 6.72
N LEU A 211 -4.53 14.73 7.72
CA LEU A 211 -4.32 15.09 9.12
C LEU A 211 -2.94 15.72 9.35
N SER A 212 -1.90 15.20 8.69
CA SER A 212 -0.54 15.75 8.76
C SER A 212 -0.45 17.17 8.21
N LEU A 213 -1.16 17.47 7.11
CA LEU A 213 -1.23 18.81 6.55
C LEU A 213 -2.08 19.76 7.40
N SER A 214 -3.22 19.29 7.92
CA SER A 214 -4.12 20.12 8.72
C SER A 214 -3.57 20.49 10.10
N LEU A 215 -2.70 19.64 10.68
CA LEU A 215 -2.04 19.91 11.97
C LEU A 215 -0.72 20.67 11.83
N ALA A 216 -0.17 20.77 10.61
CA ALA A 216 0.96 21.64 10.33
C ALA A 216 0.50 23.10 10.44
N LYS A 217 0.63 23.69 11.64
CA LYS A 217 0.40 25.13 11.83
C LYS A 217 1.25 25.93 10.83
N PRO A 218 0.71 26.97 10.18
CA PRO A 218 1.38 27.69 9.10
C PRO A 218 2.57 28.56 9.55
N LEU A 219 3.21 28.31 10.70
CA LEU A 219 4.28 29.17 11.20
C LEU A 219 5.34 28.45 12.07
N SER A 220 5.70 27.20 11.74
CA SER A 220 6.96 26.63 12.23
C SER A 220 7.54 25.60 11.26
N LEU A 221 7.84 26.01 10.02
CA LEU A 221 8.45 25.17 9.01
C LEU A 221 9.93 24.78 9.31
N SER A 222 10.41 24.88 10.56
CA SER A 222 11.85 24.82 10.82
C SER A 222 12.32 24.11 12.10
N LEU A 223 11.51 23.72 13.09
CA LEU A 223 12.08 23.20 14.36
C LEU A 223 11.36 22.03 15.05
N ALA A 224 10.14 21.66 14.64
CA ALA A 224 9.55 20.44 15.17
C ALA A 224 10.18 19.24 14.43
N LYS A 225 11.08 18.52 15.09
CA LYS A 225 11.54 17.23 14.57
C LYS A 225 10.30 16.39 14.26
N PRO A 226 10.16 15.84 13.03
CA PRO A 226 9.02 15.00 12.71
C PRO A 226 8.89 13.91 13.78
N ASN A 227 7.67 13.57 14.17
CA ASN A 227 7.43 12.49 15.12
C ASN A 227 7.81 11.15 14.45
N GLU A 228 9.11 10.82 14.48
CA GLU A 228 9.69 9.62 13.85
C GLU A 228 9.02 8.35 14.37
N THR A 229 8.50 8.37 15.61
CA THR A 229 7.80 7.24 16.23
C THR A 229 6.57 6.82 15.44
N GLY A 230 5.82 7.78 14.89
CA GLY A 230 4.63 7.52 14.08
C GLY A 230 4.98 6.95 12.71
N TYR A 231 5.92 7.60 12.03
CA TYR A 231 6.39 7.19 10.70
C TYR A 231 7.08 5.83 10.68
N ARG A 232 7.73 5.43 11.79
CA ARG A 232 8.24 4.07 11.96
C ARG A 232 7.16 3.03 11.66
N TYR A 233 5.92 3.27 12.11
CA TYR A 233 4.86 2.33 11.84
C TYR A 233 4.34 2.35 10.39
N LEU A 234 4.35 3.52 9.73
CA LEU A 234 4.12 3.60 8.28
C LEU A 234 5.19 2.79 7.52
N PHE A 235 6.45 2.91 7.91
CA PHE A 235 7.55 2.18 7.26
C PHE A 235 7.43 0.67 7.44
N GLU A 236 7.02 0.19 8.62
CA GLU A 236 6.72 -1.23 8.81
C GLU A 236 5.51 -1.69 7.99
N ALA A 237 4.48 -0.86 7.87
CA ALA A 237 3.34 -1.14 7.00
C ALA A 237 3.78 -1.26 5.52
N VAL A 238 4.61 -0.34 5.04
CA VAL A 238 5.18 -0.39 3.68
C VAL A 238 6.02 -1.66 3.50
N ALA A 239 6.87 -1.98 4.49
CA ALA A 239 7.71 -3.16 4.43
C ALA A 239 6.91 -4.46 4.34
N PHE A 240 5.90 -4.60 5.21
CA PHE A 240 4.98 -5.73 5.18
C PHE A 240 4.30 -5.86 3.80
N GLY A 241 3.84 -4.76 3.21
CA GLY A 241 3.21 -4.78 1.90
C GLY A 241 4.14 -5.30 0.81
N PHE A 242 5.39 -4.84 0.76
CA PHE A 242 6.38 -5.29 -0.22
C PHE A 242 6.79 -6.75 -0.01
N GLU A 243 6.98 -7.19 1.24
CA GLU A 243 7.41 -8.55 1.58
C GLU A 243 6.34 -9.62 1.28
N ASN A 244 5.06 -9.23 1.21
CA ASN A 244 3.94 -10.18 1.07
C ASN A 244 3.19 -10.07 -0.27
N THR A 245 3.68 -9.28 -1.22
CA THR A 245 3.04 -9.08 -2.54
C THR A 245 4.07 -9.15 -3.66
N CYS A 246 3.65 -9.27 -4.91
CA CYS A 246 4.55 -9.32 -6.06
C CYS A 246 4.85 -7.94 -6.66
N PRO A 247 5.99 -7.74 -7.36
CA PRO A 247 6.23 -6.54 -8.16
C PRO A 247 5.08 -6.28 -9.15
N GLY A 248 4.68 -5.01 -9.29
CA GLY A 248 3.56 -4.60 -10.14
C GLY A 248 2.17 -4.73 -9.50
N ASP A 249 2.06 -5.26 -8.28
CA ASP A 249 0.80 -5.32 -7.54
C ASP A 249 0.27 -3.90 -7.25
N LYS A 250 -1.06 -3.74 -7.35
CA LYS A 250 -1.74 -2.46 -7.07
C LYS A 250 -1.49 -1.96 -5.65
N ILE A 251 -1.33 -2.86 -4.68
CA ILE A 251 -1.07 -2.45 -3.29
C ILE A 251 0.34 -1.88 -3.11
N ARG A 252 1.35 -2.39 -3.84
CA ARG A 252 2.69 -1.78 -3.88
C ARG A 252 2.63 -0.40 -4.49
N LYS A 253 1.93 -0.25 -5.63
CA LYS A 253 1.70 1.05 -6.25
C LYS A 253 1.04 2.03 -5.28
N LEU A 254 0.02 1.61 -4.55
CA LEU A 254 -0.63 2.43 -3.51
C LEU A 254 0.37 2.91 -2.43
N LEU A 255 1.20 2.01 -1.91
CA LEU A 255 2.19 2.32 -0.88
C LEU A 255 3.29 3.26 -1.41
N VAL A 256 3.79 3.02 -2.63
CA VAL A 256 4.74 3.90 -3.32
C VAL A 256 4.15 5.30 -3.48
N GLN A 257 2.91 5.38 -3.98
CA GLN A 257 2.23 6.65 -4.18
C GLN A 257 2.02 7.42 -2.87
N ALA A 258 1.74 6.73 -1.77
CA ALA A 258 1.66 7.34 -0.44
C ALA A 258 3.03 7.88 0.03
N CYS A 259 4.12 7.13 -0.17
CA CYS A 259 5.47 7.59 0.16
C CYS A 259 5.90 8.78 -0.72
N VAL A 260 5.53 8.82 -2.00
CA VAL A 260 5.80 9.95 -2.90
C VAL A 260 4.99 11.17 -2.50
N ALA A 261 3.72 10.98 -2.12
CA ALA A 261 2.87 12.07 -1.65
C ALA A 261 3.45 12.73 -0.39
N ASP A 262 4.03 11.96 0.53
CA ASP A 262 4.64 12.46 1.77
C ASP A 262 6.17 12.65 1.68
N LEU A 263 6.74 12.61 0.46
CA LEU A 263 8.19 12.58 0.25
C LEU A 263 8.95 13.72 0.94
N PRO A 264 8.47 14.99 0.94
CA PRO A 264 9.16 16.08 1.64
C PRO A 264 9.32 15.81 3.15
N GLN A 265 8.38 15.09 3.76
CA GLN A 265 8.40 14.74 5.18
C GLN A 265 9.26 13.52 5.46
N VAL A 266 9.09 12.43 4.69
CA VAL A 266 9.79 11.15 4.98
C VAL A 266 11.25 11.16 4.57
N ARG A 267 11.63 11.92 3.53
CA ARG A 267 13.00 11.97 3.00
C ARG A 267 14.09 12.29 4.03
N PRO A 268 13.94 13.28 4.93
CA PRO A 268 14.97 13.57 5.93
C PRO A 268 15.08 12.51 7.04
N MET A 269 14.09 11.63 7.21
CA MET A 269 14.01 10.71 8.34
C MET A 269 15.00 9.55 8.21
N THR A 270 15.66 9.18 9.31
CA THR A 270 16.57 8.03 9.34
C THR A 270 15.85 6.71 9.05
N GLY A 271 14.66 6.52 9.63
CA GLY A 271 13.86 5.31 9.40
C GLY A 271 13.45 5.12 7.93
N PHE A 272 13.29 6.20 7.16
CA PHE A 272 13.01 6.10 5.73
C PHE A 272 14.24 5.59 4.95
N LYS A 273 15.45 6.03 5.32
CA LYS A 273 16.70 5.53 4.74
C LYS A 273 16.92 4.06 5.08
N GLU A 274 16.62 3.65 6.31
CA GLU A 274 16.66 2.25 6.72
C GLU A 274 15.68 1.39 5.91
N LEU A 275 14.44 1.87 5.73
CA LEU A 275 13.44 1.21 4.89
C LEU A 275 13.93 1.05 3.44
N CYS A 276 14.48 2.10 2.84
CA CYS A 276 15.04 2.05 1.48
C CYS A 276 16.21 1.06 1.37
N GLY A 277 17.01 0.92 2.43
CA GLY A 277 18.08 -0.09 2.49
C GLY A 277 17.56 -1.51 2.64
N ARG A 278 16.45 -1.70 3.37
CA ARG A 278 15.76 -3.00 3.51
C ARG A 278 15.04 -3.39 2.22
N ILE A 279 14.50 -2.41 1.48
CA ILE A 279 13.66 -2.60 0.29
C ILE A 279 14.13 -1.67 -0.82
N PRO A 280 15.20 -2.04 -1.56
CA PRO A 280 15.72 -1.21 -2.65
C PRO A 280 14.70 -0.96 -3.77
N GLU A 281 13.79 -1.90 -4.02
CA GLU A 281 12.73 -1.80 -5.01
C GLU A 281 11.81 -0.61 -4.73
N LEU A 282 11.53 -0.31 -3.46
CA LEU A 282 10.74 0.85 -3.06
C LEU A 282 11.39 2.14 -3.58
N SER A 283 12.72 2.28 -3.43
CA SER A 283 13.44 3.47 -3.88
C SER A 283 13.35 3.63 -5.40
N TYR A 284 13.52 2.54 -6.14
CA TYR A 284 13.39 2.52 -7.59
C TYR A 284 11.97 2.89 -8.02
N GLU A 285 10.94 2.24 -7.46
CA GLU A 285 9.54 2.50 -7.80
C GLU A 285 9.13 3.95 -7.46
N MET A 286 9.62 4.51 -6.35
CA MET A 286 9.37 5.91 -6.00
C MET A 286 10.02 6.90 -6.97
N ILE A 287 11.23 6.61 -7.48
CA ILE A 287 11.88 7.44 -8.50
C ILE A 287 11.06 7.42 -9.80
N MET A 288 10.53 6.26 -10.18
CA MET A 288 9.73 6.10 -11.38
C MET A 288 8.32 6.73 -11.27
N GLU A 289 7.74 6.76 -10.07
CA GLU A 289 6.43 7.37 -9.81
C GLU A 289 6.50 8.89 -9.60
N ALA A 290 7.62 9.41 -9.10
CA ALA A 290 7.75 10.84 -8.75
C ALA A 290 7.51 11.75 -9.98
N PRO A 291 6.73 12.84 -9.83
CA PRO A 291 6.48 13.75 -10.92
C PRO A 291 7.80 14.40 -11.38
N ILE A 292 8.17 14.17 -12.63
CA ILE A 292 9.30 14.85 -13.26
C ILE A 292 8.95 16.33 -13.33
N SER A 293 9.70 17.18 -12.61
CA SER A 293 9.58 18.62 -12.78
C SER A 293 9.86 18.97 -14.24
N ARG A 294 8.83 19.38 -14.99
CA ARG A 294 9.05 19.96 -16.32
C ARG A 294 9.81 21.27 -16.10
N PRO A 295 10.95 21.50 -16.78
CA PRO A 295 11.54 22.84 -16.77
C PRO A 295 10.49 23.82 -17.29
N PRO A 296 10.41 25.04 -16.73
CA PRO A 296 9.40 26.02 -17.14
C PRO A 296 9.46 26.21 -18.66
N SER A 297 8.31 26.08 -19.31
CA SER A 297 8.14 26.22 -20.76
C SER A 297 8.19 27.69 -21.20
N THR A 298 9.22 28.40 -20.78
CA THR A 298 9.55 29.76 -21.23
C THR A 298 11.06 29.90 -21.34
N ILE A 299 11.65 29.12 -22.25
CA ILE A 299 12.87 29.58 -22.92
C ILE A 299 12.42 29.97 -24.33
N ASN A 300 12.25 31.28 -24.50
CA ASN A 300 12.02 31.93 -25.78
C ASN A 300 13.02 31.37 -26.80
N THR A 301 12.52 30.97 -27.97
CA THR A 301 13.23 30.17 -28.98
C THR A 301 14.47 30.87 -29.59
N GLU A 302 14.75 32.11 -29.19
CA GLU A 302 15.85 32.94 -29.67
C GLU A 302 17.15 32.76 -28.86
N ALA A 303 17.09 32.20 -27.65
CA ALA A 303 18.30 32.00 -26.81
C ALA A 303 19.11 30.74 -27.18
N LYS A 304 18.67 29.93 -28.15
CA LYS A 304 19.39 28.72 -28.57
C LYS A 304 20.63 29.03 -29.42
N THR A 305 20.75 30.19 -30.04
CA THR A 305 21.86 30.44 -30.97
C THR A 305 23.10 31.04 -30.30
N GLN A 306 22.96 31.73 -29.16
CA GLN A 306 24.10 32.37 -28.48
C GLN A 306 24.84 31.47 -27.46
N ALA A 307 24.21 30.40 -26.98
CA ALA A 307 24.86 29.49 -26.02
C ALA A 307 25.79 28.46 -26.68
N TYR A 308 25.65 28.20 -27.98
CA TYR A 308 26.54 27.28 -28.73
C TYR A 308 27.81 27.95 -29.26
N GLU A 309 27.88 29.28 -29.30
CA GLU A 309 29.08 30.01 -29.76
C GLU A 309 30.09 30.30 -28.63
N HIS A 310 29.69 30.14 -27.35
CA HIS A 310 30.58 30.43 -26.22
C HIS A 310 31.34 29.22 -25.67
N TYR A 311 30.95 27.99 -26.05
CA TYR A 311 31.72 26.78 -25.75
C TYR A 311 32.45 26.34 -27.02
N GLY A 312 33.70 26.81 -27.15
CA GLY A 312 34.61 26.39 -28.20
C GLY A 312 34.83 24.88 -28.19
N CYS A 313 34.04 24.18 -29.01
CA CYS A 313 34.35 22.84 -29.46
C CYS A 313 35.11 22.97 -30.78
N ARG A 314 36.45 22.87 -30.73
CA ARG A 314 37.22 22.59 -31.94
C ARG A 314 36.67 21.31 -32.55
N GLN A 315 36.25 21.39 -33.81
CA GLN A 315 35.91 20.21 -34.60
C GLN A 315 37.10 19.24 -34.59
N PRO A 316 36.88 17.93 -34.38
CA PRO A 316 37.92 16.96 -34.69
C PRO A 316 38.07 16.92 -36.22
N ASP A 317 39.29 17.19 -36.69
CA ASP A 317 39.65 17.04 -38.10
C ASP A 317 39.30 15.64 -38.58
N ARG A 318 38.60 15.60 -39.72
CA ARG A 318 38.35 14.37 -40.47
C ARG A 318 39.67 13.95 -41.10
N ASP A 319 40.20 12.81 -40.70
CA ASP A 319 41.02 11.96 -41.56
C ASP A 319 41.09 10.54 -40.98
N TYR A 320 40.16 9.69 -41.38
CA TYR A 320 40.29 8.23 -41.25
C TYR A 320 40.61 7.64 -42.63
N THR A 321 41.87 7.71 -43.01
CA THR A 321 42.44 6.85 -44.05
C THR A 321 43.17 5.66 -43.41
N LEU A 322 42.56 4.48 -43.61
CA LEU A 322 43.15 3.15 -43.79
C LEU A 322 44.63 2.93 -43.38
N GLY A 323 44.84 1.96 -42.48
CA GLY A 323 46.16 1.43 -42.14
C GLY A 323 46.12 0.07 -41.45
N LEU A 324 45.59 -0.95 -42.12
CA LEU A 324 45.90 -2.35 -41.82
C LEU A 324 47.38 -2.59 -42.17
N ARG A 325 48.24 -2.92 -41.19
CA ARG A 325 49.44 -3.78 -41.36
C ARG A 325 50.27 -3.91 -40.08
N GLY A 326 50.41 -5.15 -39.60
CA GLY A 326 51.54 -5.69 -38.83
C GLY A 326 51.79 -5.05 -37.46
N TRP A 327 52.19 -5.75 -36.41
CA TRP A 327 53.23 -6.77 -36.36
C TRP A 327 53.07 -7.54 -35.04
N ILE A 328 53.15 -8.88 -35.16
CA ILE A 328 53.70 -9.89 -34.24
C ILE A 328 53.33 -9.78 -32.74
#